data_AF-A0A3R8V8G4-F1
#
_entry.id   AF-A0A3R8V8G4-F1
#
_cell.length_a   1.000
_cell.length_b   1.000
_cell.length_c   1.000
_cell.angle_alpha   90.00
_cell.angle_beta   90.00
_cell.angle_gamma   90.00
#
_symmetry.space_group_name_H-M   'P 1'
#
loop_
_entity.id
_entity.type
_entity.pdbx_description
1 polymer ?
#
loop_
_entity_poly.entity_id
_entity_poly.type
_entity_poly.pdbx_seq_one_letter_code
_entity_poly.pdbx_strand_id
1 'polypeptide(L)'
;MSKVINKAYFESFSNAALMLLSFEAVMDAIEVVSDGAEIREFDETYVGLVGASLALSVLFERQTGSDASMVSGEHLAQERRHLLEGGEPPTFSIPIVNTPREPLRPEVFDHLTTLQLASASFNYADKVFETISNHSPHALEMAEARVSSLDAVTALRSLVLRLAGGSMTDLAKHAAKITGPSSETLQ
;
A
#
# COMPACT_ATOMS: atom_id res chain seq x y z
N MET A 1 17.17 -13.56 30.18
CA MET A 1 17.37 -13.41 28.73
C MET A 1 16.97 -12.00 28.36
N SER A 2 17.92 -11.10 28.09
CA SER A 2 17.56 -9.77 27.59
C SER A 2 17.04 -9.93 26.16
N LYS A 3 15.79 -9.52 25.96
CA LYS A 3 15.17 -9.51 24.63
C LYS A 3 15.88 -8.42 23.85
N VAL A 4 16.73 -8.78 22.90
CA VAL A 4 17.41 -7.79 22.05
C VAL A 4 16.34 -7.09 21.22
N ILE A 5 16.10 -5.81 21.50
CA ILE A 5 15.17 -4.98 20.73
C ILE A 5 15.82 -4.74 19.37
N ASN A 6 15.23 -5.30 18.32
CA ASN A 6 15.69 -5.15 16.94
C ASN A 6 14.48 -5.04 16.00
N LYS A 7 14.74 -4.64 14.75
CA LYS A 7 13.69 -4.47 13.74
C LYS A 7 12.84 -5.72 13.53
N ALA A 8 13.46 -6.90 13.49
CA ALA A 8 12.78 -8.19 13.29
C ALA A 8 11.73 -8.51 14.37
N TYR A 9 11.93 -8.04 15.60
CA TYR A 9 10.92 -8.15 16.64
C TYR A 9 9.61 -7.42 16.27
N PHE A 10 9.71 -6.26 15.62
CA PHE A 10 8.55 -5.43 15.28
C PHE A 10 7.80 -5.92 14.02
N GLU A 11 8.46 -6.73 13.17
CA GLU A 11 7.87 -7.27 11.94
C GLU A 11 6.66 -8.18 12.19
N SER A 12 6.52 -8.78 13.37
CA SER A 12 5.35 -9.62 13.70
C SER A 12 4.10 -8.84 14.12
N PHE A 13 4.20 -7.54 14.35
CA PHE A 13 3.07 -6.73 14.83
C PHE A 13 2.28 -6.12 13.66
N SER A 14 0.99 -5.89 13.88
CA SER A 14 0.12 -5.20 12.92
C SER A 14 0.46 -3.72 12.81
N ASN A 15 0.10 -3.08 11.69
CA ASN A 15 0.36 -1.65 11.50
C ASN A 15 -0.27 -0.79 12.61
N ALA A 16 -1.50 -1.11 13.03
CA ALA A 16 -2.18 -0.38 14.09
C ALA A 16 -1.44 -0.49 15.44
N ALA A 17 -0.91 -1.67 15.78
CA ALA A 17 -0.13 -1.86 17.00
C ALA A 17 1.20 -1.10 16.96
N LEU A 18 1.89 -1.09 15.82
CA LEU A 18 3.13 -0.34 15.63
C LEU A 18 2.89 1.18 15.69
N MET A 19 1.79 1.66 15.11
CA MET A 19 1.39 3.06 15.19
C MET A 19 1.08 3.49 16.63
N LEU A 20 0.30 2.69 17.36
CA LEU A 20 -0.04 2.96 18.76
C LEU A 20 1.22 2.99 19.63
N LEU A 21 2.09 1.98 19.51
CA LEU A 21 3.36 1.92 20.23
C LEU A 21 4.24 3.15 19.95
N SER A 22 4.32 3.56 18.69
CA SER A 22 5.13 4.74 18.31
C SER A 22 4.53 6.03 18.89
N PHE A 23 3.21 6.14 18.91
CA PHE A 23 2.50 7.28 19.46
C PHE A 23 2.66 7.38 20.98
N GLU A 24 2.47 6.28 21.70
CA GLU A 24 2.64 6.19 23.16
C GLU A 24 4.07 6.58 23.55
N ALA A 25 5.09 6.03 22.90
CA ALA A 25 6.49 6.36 23.20
C ALA A 25 6.83 7.85 22.97
N VAL A 26 6.25 8.49 21.95
CA VAL A 26 6.44 9.92 21.71
C VAL A 26 5.70 10.75 22.77
N MET A 27 4.49 10.36 23.16
CA MET A 27 3.73 11.02 24.22
C MET A 27 4.47 10.96 25.56
N ASP A 28 4.98 9.79 25.94
CA ASP A 28 5.75 9.60 27.17
C ASP A 28 7.01 10.47 27.16
N ALA A 29 7.71 10.54 26.02
CA ALA A 29 8.88 11.40 25.88
C ALA A 29 8.55 12.90 25.97
N ILE A 30 7.41 13.32 25.42
CA ILE A 30 6.93 14.70 25.55
C ILE A 30 6.62 15.03 27.01
N GLU A 31 6.01 14.11 27.76
CA GLU A 31 5.70 14.30 29.18
C GLU A 31 6.98 14.46 30.01
N VAL A 32 7.96 13.58 29.83
CA VAL A 32 9.27 13.66 30.50
C VAL A 32 9.96 15.01 30.25
N VAL A 33 9.98 15.47 29.00
CA VAL A 33 10.58 16.77 28.65
C VAL A 33 9.76 17.93 29.23
N SER A 34 8.44 17.83 29.22
CA SER A 34 7.54 18.87 29.77
C SER A 34 7.69 19.03 31.29
N ASP A 35 7.98 17.93 31.98
CA ASP A 35 8.28 17.92 33.42
C ASP A 35 9.70 18.44 33.74
N GLY A 36 10.46 18.84 32.72
CA GLY A 36 11.81 19.38 32.84
C GLY A 36 12.88 18.30 33.09
N ALA A 37 12.55 17.03 32.89
CA ALA A 37 13.51 15.94 32.96
C ALA A 37 14.27 15.78 31.63
N GLU A 38 15.51 15.32 31.73
CA GLU A 38 16.35 14.99 30.58
C GLU A 38 16.17 13.53 30.19
N ILE A 39 16.03 13.26 28.90
CA ILE A 39 16.10 11.91 28.35
C ILE A 39 17.57 11.50 28.29
N ARG A 40 17.91 10.42 29.01
CA ARG A 40 19.28 9.89 29.14
C ARG A 40 19.44 8.62 28.33
N GLU A 41 20.66 8.41 27.84
CA GLU A 41 20.98 7.18 27.11
C GLU A 41 20.66 5.94 27.97
N PHE A 42 19.93 5.00 27.37
CA PHE A 42 19.46 3.75 27.99
C PHE A 42 18.44 3.88 29.13
N ASP A 43 17.87 5.07 29.39
CA ASP A 43 16.68 5.15 30.25
C ASP A 43 15.43 4.60 29.54
N GLU A 44 14.34 4.46 30.30
CA GLU A 44 13.09 3.88 29.79
C GLU A 44 12.54 4.65 28.60
N THR A 45 12.56 5.99 28.67
CA THR A 45 12.10 6.88 27.61
C THR A 45 12.95 6.76 26.34
N TYR A 46 14.28 6.70 26.49
CA TYR A 46 15.22 6.47 25.39
C TYR A 46 14.97 5.12 24.73
N VAL A 47 14.83 4.05 25.52
CA VAL A 47 14.54 2.71 25.00
C VAL A 47 13.19 2.69 24.28
N GLY A 48 12.18 3.38 24.81
CA GLY A 48 10.88 3.57 24.17
C GLY A 48 10.99 4.27 22.81
N LEU A 49 11.73 5.37 22.73
CA LEU A 49 11.98 6.11 21.48
C LEU A 49 12.76 5.29 20.46
N VAL A 50 13.76 4.51 20.89
CA VAL A 50 14.46 3.57 20.01
C VAL A 50 13.49 2.54 19.45
N GLY A 51 12.63 1.96 20.29
CA GLY A 51 11.56 1.04 19.90
C GLY A 51 10.59 1.67 18.89
N ALA A 52 10.15 2.90 19.13
CA ALA A 52 9.30 3.66 18.22
C ALA A 52 9.99 3.90 16.86
N SER A 53 11.29 4.25 16.85
CA SER A 53 12.02 4.44 15.59
C SER A 53 12.09 3.14 14.76
N LEU A 54 12.25 1.99 15.41
CA LEU A 54 12.26 0.68 14.75
C LEU A 54 10.86 0.31 14.24
N ALA A 55 9.81 0.56 15.02
CA ALA A 55 8.42 0.36 14.64
C ALA A 55 8.04 1.23 13.42
N LEU A 56 8.40 2.51 13.43
CA LEU A 56 8.22 3.43 12.30
C LEU A 56 9.02 2.98 11.07
N SER A 57 10.22 2.44 11.26
CA SER A 57 11.02 1.89 10.15
C SER A 57 10.32 0.70 9.49
N VAL A 58 9.71 -0.20 10.27
CA VAL A 58 8.91 -1.32 9.75
C VAL A 58 7.68 -0.80 9.00
N LEU A 59 6.97 0.19 9.54
CA LEU A 59 5.83 0.83 8.87
C LEU A 59 6.24 1.48 7.54
N PHE A 60 7.36 2.20 7.52
CA PHE A 60 7.87 2.86 6.33
C PHE A 60 8.25 1.85 5.25
N GLU A 61 8.98 0.80 5.59
CA GLU A 61 9.34 -0.26 4.64
C GLU A 61 8.12 -1.02 4.14
N ARG A 62 7.14 -1.28 5.00
CA ARG A 62 5.85 -1.83 4.58
C ARG A 62 5.17 -0.93 3.55
N GLN A 63 5.12 0.38 3.79
CA GLN A 63 4.42 1.33 2.92
C GLN A 63 5.16 1.70 1.63
N THR A 64 6.48 1.59 1.62
CA THR A 64 7.33 2.10 0.53
C THR A 64 8.20 1.04 -0.12
N GLY A 65 8.42 -0.09 0.55
CA GLY A 65 9.42 -1.10 0.19
C GLY A 65 10.87 -0.66 0.37
N SER A 66 11.11 0.50 0.99
CA SER A 66 12.44 1.10 1.14
C SER A 66 12.89 1.16 2.60
N ASP A 67 14.21 1.17 2.85
CA ASP A 67 14.77 1.34 4.19
C ASP A 67 14.70 2.82 4.64
N ALA A 68 13.98 3.09 5.74
CA ALA A 68 13.81 4.43 6.28
C ALA A 68 15.13 5.13 6.65
N SER A 69 16.12 4.39 7.14
CA SER A 69 17.43 4.95 7.54
C SER A 69 18.23 5.40 6.32
N MET A 70 18.15 4.64 5.22
CA MET A 70 18.79 5.00 3.96
C MET A 70 18.15 6.26 3.37
N VAL A 71 16.81 6.30 3.29
CA VAL A 71 16.08 7.46 2.74
C VAL A 71 16.31 8.71 3.58
N SER A 72 16.25 8.60 4.91
CA SER A 72 16.54 9.70 5.83
C SER A 72 17.98 10.22 5.67
N GLY A 73 18.95 9.31 5.54
CA GLY A 73 20.35 9.66 5.28
C GLY A 73 20.54 10.44 3.98
N GLU A 74 19.85 10.05 2.91
CA GLU A 74 19.87 10.79 1.63
C GLU A 74 19.24 12.17 1.75
N HIS A 75 18.11 12.28 2.45
CA HIS A 75 17.44 13.57 2.70
C HIS A 75 18.35 14.52 3.46
N LEU A 76 19.00 14.05 4.53
CA LEU A 76 19.98 14.84 5.30
C LEU A 76 21.19 15.25 4.43
N ALA A 77 21.66 14.39 3.53
CA ALA A 77 22.74 14.73 2.61
C ALA A 77 22.32 15.80 1.59
N GLN A 78 21.07 15.79 1.12
CA GLN A 78 20.52 16.85 0.27
C GLN A 78 20.44 18.18 1.02
N GLU A 79 19.92 18.19 2.25
CA GLU A 79 19.87 19.37 3.10
C GLU A 79 21.26 19.97 3.34
N ARG A 80 22.24 19.13 3.67
CA ARG A 80 23.62 19.58 3.89
C ARG A 80 24.20 20.25 2.65
N ARG A 81 24.02 19.67 1.46
CA ARG A 81 24.48 20.28 0.19
C ARG A 81 23.78 21.61 -0.08
N HIS A 82 22.47 21.68 0.14
CA HIS A 82 21.74 22.94 -0.06
C HIS A 82 22.21 24.04 0.91
N LEU A 83 22.27 23.73 2.20
CA LEU A 83 22.55 24.69 3.26
C LEU A 83 24.03 25.12 3.31
N LEU A 84 24.97 24.22 3.01
CA LEU A 84 26.41 24.49 3.15
C LEU A 84 27.11 24.79 1.82
N GLU A 85 26.64 24.21 0.71
CA GLU A 85 27.30 24.31 -0.59
C GLU A 85 26.52 25.19 -1.58
N GLY A 86 25.34 25.68 -1.20
CA GLY A 86 24.47 26.48 -2.08
C GLY A 86 23.89 25.67 -3.25
N GLY A 87 23.81 24.34 -3.10
CA GLY A 87 23.26 23.43 -4.09
C GLY A 87 21.75 23.57 -4.29
N GLU A 88 21.19 22.75 -5.18
CA GLU A 88 19.74 22.72 -5.44
C GLU A 88 18.93 22.44 -4.15
N PRO A 89 17.71 22.99 -4.04
CA PRO A 89 16.82 22.69 -2.92
C PRO A 89 16.57 21.18 -2.78
N PRO A 90 16.51 20.64 -1.55
CA PRO A 90 16.20 19.24 -1.33
C PRO A 90 14.81 18.90 -1.88
N THR A 91 14.68 17.75 -2.54
CA THR A 91 13.39 17.31 -3.11
C THR A 91 12.63 16.39 -2.16
N PHE A 92 13.29 15.83 -1.15
CA PHE A 92 12.73 14.94 -0.12
C PHE A 92 11.86 13.81 -0.70
N SER A 93 12.22 13.32 -1.89
CA SER A 93 11.47 12.25 -2.55
C SER A 93 11.52 10.97 -1.73
N ILE A 94 10.38 10.32 -1.56
CA ILE A 94 10.27 9.00 -0.94
C ILE A 94 10.17 7.97 -2.07
N PRO A 95 11.16 7.08 -2.23
CA PRO A 95 11.11 6.03 -3.24
C PRO A 95 10.06 4.99 -2.84
N ILE A 96 9.01 4.87 -3.65
CA ILE A 96 7.98 3.84 -3.50
C ILE A 96 8.30 2.71 -4.49
N VAL A 97 8.42 1.49 -3.98
CA VAL A 97 8.57 0.28 -4.80
C VAL A 97 7.33 0.17 -5.70
N ASN A 98 7.58 0.26 -7.00
CA ASN A 98 6.59 -0.02 -8.02
C ASN A 98 6.55 -1.53 -8.30
N THR A 99 5.41 -2.03 -8.77
CA THR A 99 5.37 -3.40 -9.27
C THR A 99 6.33 -3.59 -10.43
N PRO A 100 7.06 -4.71 -10.49
CA PRO A 100 7.90 -5.04 -11.64
C PRO A 100 7.09 -5.33 -12.91
N ARG A 101 5.76 -5.46 -12.79
CA ARG A 101 4.83 -5.74 -13.87
C ARG A 101 3.82 -4.62 -14.01
N GLU A 102 3.63 -4.17 -15.24
CA GLU A 102 2.49 -3.34 -15.65
C GLU A 102 1.26 -4.19 -15.99
N PRO A 103 0.04 -3.62 -15.89
CA PRO A 103 -1.17 -4.28 -16.37
C PRO A 103 -1.02 -4.74 -17.82
N LEU A 104 -1.60 -5.90 -18.14
CA LEU A 104 -1.61 -6.40 -19.51
C LEU A 104 -2.43 -5.45 -20.39
N ARG A 105 -1.92 -5.21 -21.60
CA ARG A 105 -2.66 -4.42 -22.56
C ARG A 105 -3.95 -5.14 -22.98
N PRO A 106 -5.06 -4.42 -23.22
CA PRO A 106 -6.35 -5.03 -23.56
C PRO A 106 -6.29 -6.04 -24.71
N GLU A 107 -5.42 -5.82 -25.70
CA GLU A 107 -5.30 -6.65 -26.90
C GLU A 107 -4.86 -8.10 -26.58
N VAL A 108 -4.21 -8.31 -25.44
CA VAL A 108 -3.83 -9.66 -24.96
C VAL A 108 -5.07 -10.53 -24.73
N PHE A 109 -6.21 -9.92 -24.39
CA PHE A 109 -7.45 -10.61 -24.09
C PHE A 109 -8.32 -10.87 -25.34
N ASP A 110 -8.04 -10.21 -26.46
CA ASP A 110 -8.88 -10.29 -27.67
C ASP A 110 -8.95 -11.71 -28.24
N HIS A 111 -7.83 -12.44 -28.16
CA HIS A 111 -7.69 -13.80 -28.69
C HIS A 111 -8.26 -14.89 -27.79
N LEU A 112 -8.62 -14.57 -26.54
CA LEU A 112 -9.15 -15.55 -25.60
C LEU A 112 -10.61 -15.87 -25.91
N THR A 113 -11.03 -17.11 -25.70
CA THR A 113 -12.45 -17.52 -25.76
C THR A 113 -13.25 -16.96 -24.58
N THR A 114 -14.59 -17.00 -24.65
CA THR A 114 -15.49 -16.58 -23.56
C THR A 114 -15.15 -17.26 -22.23
N LEU A 115 -14.92 -18.58 -22.24
CA LEU A 115 -14.56 -19.32 -21.03
C LEU A 115 -13.18 -18.89 -20.51
N GLN A 116 -12.20 -18.71 -21.39
CA GLN A 116 -10.86 -18.25 -21.00
C GLN A 116 -10.87 -16.82 -20.42
N LEU A 117 -11.72 -15.93 -20.95
CA LEU A 117 -11.90 -14.59 -20.40
C LEU A 117 -12.52 -14.63 -19.00
N ALA A 118 -13.55 -15.46 -18.81
CA ALA A 118 -14.18 -15.66 -17.50
C ALA A 118 -13.19 -16.23 -16.48
N SER A 119 -12.43 -17.28 -16.87
CA SER A 119 -11.40 -17.88 -16.03
C SER A 119 -10.27 -16.90 -15.72
N ALA A 120 -9.82 -16.09 -16.68
CA ALA A 120 -8.79 -15.08 -16.46
C ALA A 120 -9.26 -14.02 -15.46
N SER A 121 -10.47 -13.47 -15.66
CA SER A 121 -11.06 -12.50 -14.75
C SER A 121 -11.18 -13.06 -13.33
N PHE A 122 -11.70 -14.29 -13.19
CA PHE A 122 -11.84 -14.96 -11.91
C PHE A 122 -10.47 -15.17 -11.23
N ASN A 123 -9.50 -15.75 -11.93
CA ASN A 123 -8.19 -16.05 -11.35
C ASN A 123 -7.43 -14.79 -10.91
N TYR A 124 -7.54 -13.69 -11.67
CA TYR A 124 -6.95 -12.43 -11.24
C TYR A 124 -7.68 -11.82 -10.05
N ALA A 125 -9.01 -11.89 -10.01
CA ALA A 125 -9.80 -11.41 -8.86
C ALA A 125 -9.55 -12.23 -7.60
N ASP A 126 -9.36 -13.55 -7.72
CA ASP A 126 -9.06 -14.44 -6.60
C ASP A 126 -7.72 -14.10 -5.94
N LYS A 127 -6.67 -13.85 -6.75
CA LYS A 127 -5.37 -13.36 -6.25
C LYS A 127 -5.48 -12.04 -5.50
N VAL A 128 -6.32 -11.13 -5.98
CA VAL A 128 -6.60 -9.85 -5.30
C VAL A 128 -7.29 -10.11 -3.97
N PHE A 129 -8.28 -11.01 -3.96
CA PHE A 129 -9.01 -11.36 -2.75
C PHE A 129 -8.10 -11.97 -1.68
N GLU A 130 -7.21 -12.89 -2.04
CA GLU A 130 -6.21 -13.46 -1.11
C GLU A 130 -5.32 -12.35 -0.52
N THR A 131 -4.83 -11.45 -1.38
CA THR A 131 -3.92 -10.37 -0.96
C THR A 131 -4.60 -9.37 -0.02
N ILE A 132 -5.87 -9.01 -0.29
CA ILE A 132 -6.65 -8.10 0.57
C ILE A 132 -7.09 -8.79 1.86
N SER A 133 -7.55 -10.05 1.79
CA SER A 133 -8.07 -10.79 2.96
C SER A 133 -6.97 -11.09 3.98
N ASN A 134 -5.73 -11.24 3.53
CA ASN A 134 -4.58 -11.38 4.42
C ASN A 134 -4.12 -10.05 5.04
N HIS A 135 -4.81 -8.94 4.76
CA HIS A 135 -4.46 -7.59 5.21
C HIS A 135 -2.97 -7.27 5.01
N SER A 136 -2.42 -7.67 3.85
CA SER A 136 -0.98 -7.53 3.65
C SER A 136 -0.55 -6.08 3.87
N PRO A 137 0.40 -5.84 4.77
CA PRO A 137 0.87 -4.49 5.02
C PRO A 137 1.91 -4.04 3.99
N HIS A 138 2.32 -4.92 3.07
CA HIS A 138 3.43 -4.65 2.14
C HIS A 138 2.95 -3.98 0.86
N ALA A 139 3.59 -2.85 0.52
CA ALA A 139 3.26 -2.01 -0.62
C ALA A 139 3.45 -2.73 -1.95
N LEU A 140 4.45 -3.61 -2.06
CA LEU A 140 4.64 -4.43 -3.25
C LEU A 140 3.44 -5.36 -3.48
N GLU A 141 3.01 -6.08 -2.46
CA GLU A 141 1.85 -6.99 -2.55
C GLU A 141 0.57 -6.22 -2.88
N MET A 142 0.35 -5.06 -2.26
CA MET A 142 -0.78 -4.18 -2.60
C MET A 142 -0.71 -3.63 -4.03
N ALA A 143 0.49 -3.30 -4.51
CA ALA A 143 0.68 -2.82 -5.87
C ALA A 143 0.47 -3.97 -6.89
N GLU A 144 0.86 -5.21 -6.55
CA GLU A 144 0.58 -6.42 -7.36
C GLU A 144 -0.92 -6.75 -7.40
N ALA A 145 -1.61 -6.59 -6.27
CA ALA A 145 -3.07 -6.71 -6.22
C ALA A 145 -3.74 -5.63 -7.08
N ARG A 146 -3.25 -4.39 -7.07
CA ARG A 146 -3.74 -3.35 -7.98
C ARG A 146 -3.60 -3.74 -9.45
N VAL A 147 -2.42 -4.22 -9.86
CA VAL A 147 -2.19 -4.68 -11.25
C VAL A 147 -3.13 -5.83 -11.61
N SER A 148 -3.24 -6.83 -10.73
CA SER A 148 -4.12 -7.98 -10.92
C SER A 148 -5.61 -7.57 -11.00
N SER A 149 -6.03 -6.57 -10.22
CA SER A 149 -7.39 -6.03 -10.28
C SER A 149 -7.69 -5.37 -11.64
N LEU A 150 -6.73 -4.62 -12.18
CA LEU A 150 -6.87 -4.01 -13.51
C LEU A 150 -6.96 -5.09 -14.61
N ASP A 151 -6.15 -6.15 -14.52
CA ASP A 151 -6.21 -7.28 -15.43
C ASP A 151 -7.55 -8.04 -15.32
N ALA A 152 -8.06 -8.23 -14.09
CA ALA A 152 -9.35 -8.87 -13.84
C ALA A 152 -10.50 -8.09 -14.48
N VAL A 153 -10.52 -6.77 -14.30
CA VAL A 153 -11.53 -5.86 -14.87
C VAL A 153 -11.41 -5.80 -16.39
N THR A 154 -10.19 -5.79 -16.93
CA THR A 154 -9.97 -5.77 -18.38
C THR A 154 -10.49 -7.04 -19.04
N ALA A 155 -10.16 -8.21 -18.48
CA ALA A 155 -10.68 -9.50 -18.94
C ALA A 155 -12.22 -9.56 -18.85
N LEU A 156 -12.79 -9.10 -17.74
CA LEU A 156 -14.25 -9.05 -17.53
C LEU A 156 -14.92 -8.12 -18.52
N ARG A 157 -14.34 -6.95 -18.80
CA ARG A 157 -14.85 -5.99 -19.78
C ARG A 157 -14.89 -6.61 -21.16
N SER A 158 -13.82 -7.28 -21.59
CA SER A 158 -13.79 -7.99 -22.88
C SER A 158 -14.85 -9.09 -22.96
N LEU A 159 -15.04 -9.85 -21.87
CA LEU A 159 -16.12 -10.85 -21.78
C LEU A 159 -17.50 -10.21 -21.92
N VAL A 160 -17.80 -9.19 -21.12
CA VAL A 160 -19.09 -8.52 -21.07
C VAL A 160 -19.43 -7.88 -22.42
N LEU A 161 -18.47 -7.20 -23.06
CA LEU A 161 -18.66 -6.64 -24.39
C LEU A 161 -18.98 -7.72 -25.41
N ARG A 162 -18.26 -8.85 -25.39
CA ARG A 162 -18.52 -9.95 -26.31
C ARG A 162 -19.90 -10.57 -26.11
N LEU A 163 -20.31 -10.78 -24.86
CA LEU A 163 -21.64 -11.31 -24.53
C LEU A 163 -22.76 -10.34 -24.90
N ALA A 164 -22.50 -9.03 -24.84
CA ALA A 164 -23.47 -7.99 -25.20
C ALA A 164 -23.60 -7.76 -26.72
N GLY A 165 -22.79 -8.40 -27.58
CA GLY A 165 -22.84 -8.21 -29.03
C GLY A 165 -21.68 -7.39 -29.62
N GLY A 166 -20.66 -7.08 -28.82
CA GLY A 166 -19.39 -6.52 -29.26
C GLY A 166 -19.28 -4.99 -29.18
N SER A 167 -20.34 -4.27 -28.81
CA SER A 167 -20.33 -2.81 -28.71
C SER A 167 -20.76 -2.30 -27.32
N MET A 168 -20.24 -1.14 -26.92
CA MET A 168 -20.67 -0.45 -25.70
C MET A 168 -22.16 -0.03 -25.78
N THR A 169 -22.67 0.22 -27.00
CA THR A 169 -24.07 0.57 -27.24
C THR A 169 -25.00 -0.59 -26.92
N ASP A 170 -24.62 -1.81 -27.27
CA ASP A 170 -25.42 -2.99 -26.96
C ASP A 170 -25.33 -3.36 -25.47
N LEU A 171 -24.16 -3.18 -24.87
CA LEU A 171 -24.01 -3.29 -23.42
C LEU A 171 -24.92 -2.30 -22.67
N ALA A 172 -25.03 -1.05 -23.14
CA ALA A 172 -25.91 -0.06 -22.53
C ALA A 172 -27.40 -0.49 -22.54
N LYS A 173 -27.86 -1.19 -23.59
CA LYS A 173 -29.23 -1.74 -23.66
C LYS A 173 -29.48 -2.81 -22.60
N HIS A 174 -28.47 -3.60 -22.25
CA HIS A 174 -28.54 -4.58 -21.18
C HIS A 174 -28.44 -3.93 -19.80
N ALA A 175 -27.53 -2.97 -19.62
CA ALA A 175 -27.35 -2.23 -18.36
C ALA A 175 -28.61 -1.44 -17.96
N ALA A 176 -29.31 -0.82 -18.91
CA ALA A 176 -30.55 -0.09 -18.66
C ALA A 176 -31.67 -0.97 -18.06
N LYS A 177 -31.64 -2.30 -18.26
CA LYS A 177 -32.60 -3.24 -17.65
C LYS A 177 -32.24 -3.59 -16.20
N ILE A 178 -31.00 -3.34 -15.78
CA ILE A 178 -30.48 -3.62 -14.44
C ILE A 178 -30.55 -2.35 -13.56
N THR A 179 -30.33 -1.17 -14.16
CA THR A 179 -30.27 0.12 -13.45
C THR A 179 -31.52 0.99 -13.64
N GLY A 180 -32.49 0.56 -14.45
CA GLY A 180 -33.77 1.26 -14.59
C GLY A 180 -34.64 1.09 -13.34
N PRO A 181 -35.52 2.05 -13.01
CA PRO A 181 -36.47 1.88 -11.91
C PRO A 181 -37.31 0.63 -12.17
N SER A 182 -37.22 -0.34 -11.26
CA SER A 182 -38.04 -1.54 -11.28
C SER A 182 -39.51 -1.14 -11.32
N SER A 183 -40.22 -1.58 -12.36
CA SER A 183 -41.63 -1.26 -12.61
C SER A 183 -42.59 -1.99 -11.65
N GLU A 184 -42.24 -2.08 -10.36
CA GLU A 184 -43.03 -2.79 -9.33
C GLU A 184 -43.71 -1.87 -8.31
N THR A 185 -43.63 -0.55 -8.45
CA THR A 185 -44.42 0.37 -7.61
C THR A 185 -45.17 1.36 -8.48
N LEU A 186 -46.31 0.94 -9.00
CA LEU A 186 -47.48 1.77 -9.34
C LEU A 186 -48.67 0.82 -9.58
N GLN A 187 -49.25 0.31 -8.50
CA GLN A 187 -50.67 -0.07 -8.41
C GLN A 187 -51.24 0.49 -7.12
#